data_AF-A0A7X7G219-F1
#
_entry.id   AF-A0A7X7G219-F1
#
_cell.length_a   1.000
_cell.length_b   1.000
_cell.length_c   1.000
_cell.angle_alpha   90.00
_cell.angle_beta   90.00
_cell.angle_gamma   90.00
#
_symmetry.space_group_name_H-M   'P 1'
#
loop_
_entity.id
_entity.type
_entity.pdbx_description
1 polymer ?
#
loop_
_entity_poly.entity_id
_entity_poly.type
_entity_poly.pdbx_seq_one_letter_code
_entity_poly.pdbx_strand_id
1 'polypeptide(L)'
;RIFPALPGHWLDAAFRDLLTEGAFKVSAARRQGRTVWVRVTATRERALRLRDPFEGAAATTSGGAARREGDYFLAELSAGQTVELQLAGVPFDWTEAVRAVRESHPNILGLPRPFQPPAGQESSK
;
A
#
# COMPACT_ATOMS: atom_id res chain seq x y z
N ARG A 1 1.50 -11.03 -2.28
CA ARG A 1 1.76 -10.14 -3.45
C ARG A 1 1.03 -8.83 -3.19
N ILE A 2 1.54 -7.69 -3.63
CA ILE A 2 0.91 -6.37 -3.45
C ILE A 2 0.45 -5.87 -4.82
N PHE A 3 -0.76 -5.30 -4.91
CA PHE A 3 -1.35 -4.80 -6.16
C PHE A 3 -1.29 -5.76 -7.37
N PRO A 4 -1.78 -7.01 -7.26
CA PRO A 4 -1.57 -8.04 -8.29
C PRO A 4 -2.32 -7.79 -9.61
N ALA A 5 -3.39 -6.99 -9.61
CA ALA A 5 -4.31 -6.85 -10.74
C ALA A 5 -4.82 -5.40 -10.91
N LEU A 6 -4.00 -4.40 -10.58
CA LEU A 6 -4.36 -3.01 -10.83
C LEU A 6 -4.33 -2.74 -12.35
N PRO A 7 -5.36 -2.09 -12.92
CA PRO A 7 -5.31 -1.61 -14.29
C PRO A 7 -4.13 -0.66 -14.49
N GLY A 8 -3.45 -0.72 -15.64
CA GLY A 8 -2.27 0.12 -15.92
C GLY A 8 -2.54 1.63 -15.88
N HIS A 9 -3.79 2.06 -16.07
CA HIS A 9 -4.19 3.46 -15.98
C HIS A 9 -4.41 3.95 -14.53
N TRP A 10 -4.41 3.06 -13.54
CA TRP A 10 -4.45 3.44 -12.12
C TRP A 10 -3.03 3.65 -11.61
N LEU A 11 -2.55 4.87 -11.79
CA LEU A 11 -1.18 5.26 -11.45
C LEU A 11 -0.99 5.35 -9.93
N ASP A 12 -1.98 5.86 -9.21
CA ASP A 12 -1.91 6.07 -7.77
C ASP A 12 -2.98 5.24 -7.06
N ALA A 13 -2.57 4.47 -6.06
CA ALA A 13 -3.47 3.65 -5.25
C ALA A 13 -2.91 3.48 -3.85
N ALA A 14 -3.77 3.48 -2.84
CA ALA A 14 -3.36 3.19 -1.47
C ALA A 14 -4.46 2.44 -0.73
N PHE A 15 -4.07 1.53 0.16
CA PHE A 15 -4.97 0.87 1.09
C PHE A 15 -4.32 0.74 2.46
N ARG A 16 -5.14 0.61 3.49
CA ARG A 16 -4.70 0.55 4.88
C ARG A 16 -5.32 -0.63 5.60
N ASP A 17 -4.49 -1.33 6.35
CA ASP A 17 -4.85 -2.39 7.30
C ASP A 17 -5.74 -3.49 6.70
N LEU A 18 -5.52 -3.83 5.42
CA LEU A 18 -6.17 -4.95 4.77
C LEU A 18 -5.71 -6.24 5.44
N LEU A 19 -6.64 -7.00 5.99
CA LEU A 19 -6.35 -8.29 6.59
C LEU A 19 -6.15 -9.33 5.47
N THR A 20 -5.04 -10.03 5.52
CA THR A 20 -4.69 -11.07 4.54
C THR A 20 -4.74 -12.45 5.16
N GLU A 21 -4.80 -13.46 4.29
CA GLU A 21 -4.60 -14.84 4.70
C GLU A 21 -3.32 -14.98 5.50
N GLY A 22 -3.45 -15.67 6.63
CA GLY A 22 -2.36 -15.72 7.56
C GLY A 22 -2.20 -14.45 8.39
N ALA A 23 -3.28 -13.90 8.92
CA ALA A 23 -3.21 -13.07 10.12
C ALA A 23 -2.25 -11.86 10.03
N PHE A 24 -2.03 -11.30 8.83
CA PHE A 24 -1.26 -10.08 8.63
C PHE A 24 -2.19 -8.94 8.24
N LYS A 25 -2.00 -7.78 8.86
CA LYS A 25 -2.55 -6.51 8.40
C LYS A 25 -1.55 -5.86 7.46
N VAL A 26 -1.98 -5.52 6.26
CA VAL A 26 -1.13 -4.93 5.23
C VAL A 26 -1.66 -3.56 4.85
N SER A 27 -0.75 -2.60 4.78
CA SER A 27 -0.99 -1.30 4.15
C SER A 27 0.02 -1.14 3.02
N ALA A 28 -0.38 -0.52 1.92
CA ALA A 28 0.53 -0.24 0.83
C ALA A 28 0.12 1.01 0.06
N ALA A 29 1.11 1.62 -0.58
CA ALA A 29 0.93 2.75 -1.47
C ALA A 29 1.68 2.54 -2.78
N ARG A 30 1.00 2.86 -3.86
CA ARG A 30 1.48 2.93 -5.23
C ARG A 30 1.38 4.36 -5.69
N ARG A 31 2.46 4.87 -6.30
CA ARG A 31 2.51 6.19 -6.91
C ARG A 31 3.09 6.08 -8.31
N GLN A 32 2.54 6.84 -9.25
CA GLN A 32 3.04 6.89 -10.64
C GLN A 32 3.27 5.50 -11.26
N GLY A 33 2.39 4.53 -10.95
CA GLY A 33 2.48 3.17 -11.47
C GLY A 33 3.54 2.29 -10.80
N ARG A 34 4.09 2.66 -9.64
CA ARG A 34 5.07 1.84 -8.90
C ARG A 34 4.73 1.75 -7.42
N THR A 35 4.94 0.59 -6.81
CA THR A 35 4.79 0.49 -5.35
C THR A 35 5.92 1.27 -4.69
N VAL A 36 5.57 2.21 -3.81
CA VAL A 36 6.58 3.06 -3.13
C VAL A 36 6.74 2.70 -1.67
N TRP A 37 5.72 2.10 -1.05
CA TRP A 37 5.74 1.75 0.36
C TRP A 37 4.78 0.59 0.67
N VAL A 38 5.19 -0.27 1.60
CA VAL A 38 4.41 -1.38 2.14
C VAL A 38 4.70 -1.51 3.63
N ARG A 39 3.65 -1.63 4.43
CA ARG A 39 3.72 -1.98 5.85
C ARG A 39 2.98 -3.26 6.11
N VAL A 40 3.60 -4.17 6.85
CA VAL A 40 3.00 -5.43 7.25
C VAL A 40 3.11 -5.58 8.76
N THR A 41 1.97 -5.73 9.43
CA THR A 41 1.88 -6.01 10.86
C THR A 41 1.36 -7.41 11.08
N ALA A 42 2.10 -8.23 11.81
CA ALA A 42 1.65 -9.57 12.17
C ALA A 42 0.68 -9.50 13.37
N THR A 43 -0.45 -10.19 13.30
CA THR A 43 -1.40 -10.28 14.44
C THR A 43 -1.14 -11.51 15.32
N ARG A 44 -0.28 -12.43 14.86
CA ARG A 44 0.20 -13.63 15.54
C ARG A 44 1.67 -13.81 15.19
N GLU A 45 2.40 -14.63 15.96
CA GLU A 45 3.78 -15.00 15.62
C GLU A 45 3.81 -15.90 14.37
N ARG A 46 4.63 -15.53 13.38
CA ARG A 46 4.70 -16.21 12.07
C ARG A 46 5.78 -15.64 11.15
N ALA A 47 6.21 -16.49 10.22
CA ALA A 47 7.04 -16.09 9.08
C ALA A 47 6.23 -15.33 8.03
N LEU A 48 6.71 -14.14 7.65
CA LEU A 48 6.24 -13.36 6.51
C LEU A 48 6.97 -13.80 5.25
N ARG A 49 6.22 -14.05 4.18
CA ARG A 49 6.74 -14.21 2.82
C ARG A 49 6.02 -13.27 1.86
N LEU A 50 6.70 -12.18 1.51
CA LEU A 50 6.16 -11.15 0.64
C LEU A 50 6.88 -11.18 -0.71
N ARG A 51 6.16 -11.40 -1.81
CA ARG A 51 6.75 -11.23 -3.16
C ARG A 51 7.18 -9.77 -3.33
N ASP A 52 8.38 -9.54 -3.84
CA ASP A 52 9.00 -8.24 -4.07
C ASP A 52 8.03 -7.30 -4.80
N PRO A 53 7.52 -6.25 -4.11
CA PRO A 53 6.60 -5.30 -4.70
C PRO A 53 7.31 -4.18 -5.48
N PHE A 54 8.65 -4.12 -5.44
CA PHE A 54 9.49 -3.08 -6.04
C PHE A 54 10.16 -3.52 -7.35
N GLU A 55 9.80 -4.71 -7.86
CA GLU A 55 10.26 -5.21 -9.17
C GLU A 55 11.79 -5.23 -9.30
N GLY A 56 12.49 -5.61 -8.24
CA GLY A 56 13.94 -5.69 -8.25
C GLY A 56 14.66 -4.46 -7.71
N ALA A 57 13.98 -3.32 -7.57
CA ALA A 57 14.60 -2.08 -7.12
C ALA A 57 15.08 -2.17 -5.66
N ALA A 58 16.06 -1.32 -5.33
CA ALA A 58 16.54 -1.20 -3.96
C ALA A 58 15.41 -0.70 -3.05
N ALA A 59 15.28 -1.30 -1.87
CA ALA A 59 14.30 -0.92 -0.87
C ALA A 59 14.97 -0.82 0.49
N THR A 60 14.59 0.19 1.27
CA THR A 60 14.95 0.31 2.68
C THR A 60 13.91 -0.43 3.52
N THR A 61 14.38 -1.18 4.50
CA THR A 61 13.54 -1.93 5.43
C THR A 61 13.69 -1.37 6.84
N SER A 62 12.59 -1.22 7.57
CA SER A 62 12.61 -0.78 8.96
C SER A 62 11.64 -1.60 9.83
N GLY A 63 11.88 -1.59 11.14
CA GLY A 63 11.14 -2.43 12.09
C GLY A 63 11.68 -3.86 12.12
N GLY A 64 10.84 -4.84 11.78
CA GLY A 64 11.23 -6.25 11.73
C GLY A 64 12.39 -6.52 10.77
N ALA A 65 13.19 -7.55 11.08
CA ALA A 65 14.36 -7.96 10.32
C ALA A 65 13.98 -8.64 8.99
N ALA A 66 13.44 -7.86 8.04
CA ALA A 66 13.20 -8.34 6.68
C ALA A 66 14.50 -8.46 5.89
N ARG A 67 14.68 -9.62 5.25
CA ARG A 67 15.74 -9.87 4.29
C ARG A 67 15.15 -10.16 2.92
N ARG A 68 15.86 -9.76 1.87
CA ARG A 68 15.48 -10.07 0.49
C ARG A 68 16.18 -11.35 0.04
N GLU A 69 15.40 -12.30 -0.46
CA GLU A 69 15.86 -13.54 -1.08
C GLU A 69 15.19 -13.71 -2.44
N GLY A 70 15.96 -13.48 -3.51
CA GLY A 70 15.43 -13.48 -4.88
C GLY A 70 14.28 -12.48 -5.05
N ASP A 71 13.11 -13.00 -5.45
CA ASP A 71 11.88 -12.23 -5.67
C ASP A 71 11.00 -12.11 -4.41
N TYR A 72 11.54 -12.37 -3.22
CA TYR A 72 10.78 -12.35 -1.96
C TYR A 72 11.50 -11.58 -0.86
N PHE A 73 10.72 -10.90 -0.02
CA PHE A 73 11.11 -10.44 1.30
C PHE A 73 10.60 -11.43 2.35
N LEU A 74 11.51 -11.88 3.21
CA LEU A 74 11.25 -12.81 4.30
C LEU A 74 11.53 -12.13 5.65
N ALA A 75 10.66 -12.33 6.62
CA ALA A 75 10.86 -11.84 7.99
C ALA A 75 10.17 -12.76 9.00
N GLU A 76 10.79 -13.01 10.14
CA GLU A 76 10.10 -13.60 11.29
C GLU A 76 9.48 -12.47 12.12
N LEU A 77 8.17 -12.53 12.36
CA LEU A 77 7.43 -11.48 13.06
C LEU A 77 6.69 -12.06 14.27
N SER A 78 6.91 -11.51 15.45
CA SER A 78 6.07 -11.75 16.62
C SER A 78 4.71 -11.05 16.50
N ALA A 79 3.73 -11.45 17.31
CA ALA A 79 2.43 -10.79 17.35
C ALA A 79 2.58 -9.29 17.69
N GLY A 80 1.98 -8.43 16.87
CA GLY A 80 2.09 -6.96 16.96
C GLY A 80 3.32 -6.37 16.27
N GLN A 81 4.30 -7.19 15.89
CA GLN A 81 5.49 -6.71 15.22
C GLN A 81 5.17 -6.24 13.80
N THR A 82 5.81 -5.15 13.41
CA THR A 82 5.62 -4.51 12.11
C THR A 82 6.93 -4.47 11.35
N VAL A 83 6.84 -4.71 10.04
CA VAL A 83 7.91 -4.45 9.10
C VAL A 83 7.42 -3.46 8.05
N GLU A 84 8.26 -2.48 7.76
CA GLU A 84 8.02 -1.51 6.71
C GLU A 84 9.08 -1.64 5.63
N LEU A 85 8.63 -1.63 4.38
CA LEU A 85 9.46 -1.65 3.20
C LEU A 85 9.15 -0.40 2.39
N GLN A 86 10.19 0.29 1.97
CA GLN A 86 10.07 1.54 1.23
C GLN A 86 11.03 1.55 0.06
N LEU A 87 10.59 2.03 -1.09
CA LEU A 87 11.43 2.16 -2.27
C LEU A 87 12.57 3.13 -1.97
N ALA A 88 13.82 2.70 -2.20
CA ALA A 88 14.99 3.49 -1.83
C ALA A 88 15.00 4.83 -2.56
N GLY A 89 15.31 5.90 -1.84
CA GLY A 89 15.35 7.27 -2.37
C GLY A 89 13.98 7.93 -2.57
N VAL A 90 12.88 7.24 -2.24
CA VAL A 90 11.53 7.81 -2.34
C VAL A 90 10.94 7.98 -0.93
N PRO A 91 10.97 9.19 -0.34
CA PRO A 91 10.32 9.43 0.95
C PRO A 91 8.82 9.16 0.82
N PHE A 92 8.25 8.55 1.85
CA PHE A 92 6.83 8.22 1.91
C PHE A 92 6.13 9.09 2.95
N ASP A 93 5.04 9.73 2.53
CA ASP A 93 4.13 10.47 3.39
C ASP A 93 2.69 10.01 3.09
N TRP A 94 1.96 9.65 4.14
CA TRP A 94 0.61 9.11 4.02
C TRP A 94 -0.41 10.16 3.51
N THR A 95 -0.28 11.40 3.95
CA THR A 95 -1.15 12.52 3.54
C THR A 95 -1.00 12.78 2.05
N GLU A 96 0.24 12.82 1.57
CA GLU A 96 0.53 13.01 0.15
C GLU A 96 0.10 11.81 -0.70
N ALA A 97 0.23 10.58 -0.19
CA ALA A 97 -0.29 9.40 -0.88
C ALA A 97 -1.82 9.44 -1.03
N VAL A 98 -2.56 9.80 0.04
CA VAL A 98 -4.02 9.93 -0.01
C VAL A 98 -4.44 11.09 -0.93
N ARG A 99 -3.73 12.22 -0.90
CA ARG A 99 -3.94 13.35 -1.81
C ARG A 99 -3.80 12.88 -3.26
N ALA A 100 -2.68 12.26 -3.60
CA ALA A 100 -2.40 11.78 -4.96
C ALA A 100 -3.48 10.81 -5.45
N VAL A 101 -3.93 9.87 -4.61
CA VAL A 101 -5.02 8.94 -4.97
C VAL A 101 -6.33 9.68 -5.23
N ARG A 102 -6.68 10.69 -4.43
CA ARG A 102 -7.92 11.48 -4.61
C ARG A 102 -7.89 12.37 -5.84
N GLU A 103 -6.72 12.90 -6.18
CA GLU A 103 -6.51 13.75 -7.35
C GLU A 103 -6.33 12.91 -8.63
N SER A 104 -5.92 11.64 -8.50
CA SER A 104 -5.76 10.74 -9.63
C SER A 104 -7.08 10.54 -10.38
N HIS A 105 -6.99 10.38 -11.70
CA HIS A 105 -8.13 10.11 -12.57
C HIS A 105 -8.14 8.62 -12.95
N PRO A 106 -8.82 7.75 -12.18
CA PRO A 106 -8.89 6.32 -12.48
C PRO A 106 -9.78 5.99 -13.68
N ASN A 107 -10.44 6.98 -14.29
CA ASN A 107 -11.42 6.77 -15.36
C ASN A 107 -10.77 6.83 -16.75
N ILE A 108 -10.72 5.68 -17.43
CA ILE A 108 -10.36 5.59 -18.86
C ILE A 108 -11.36 6.32 -19.78
N LEU A 109 -12.59 6.53 -19.31
CA LEU A 109 -13.70 7.11 -20.09
C LEU A 109 -13.78 8.65 -20.04
N GLY A 110 -12.83 9.33 -19.39
CA GLY A 110 -12.74 10.80 -19.42
C GLY A 110 -13.90 11.56 -18.76
N LEU A 111 -14.72 10.91 -17.93
CA LEU A 111 -15.82 11.58 -17.22
C LEU A 111 -15.31 12.26 -15.94
N PRO A 112 -15.41 13.59 -15.81
CA PRO A 112 -15.29 14.24 -14.51
C PRO A 112 -16.65 14.19 -13.85
N ARG A 113 -16.70 13.70 -12.62
CA ARG A 113 -17.17 14.52 -11.49
C ARG A 113 -16.94 13.75 -10.19
N PRO A 114 -16.21 14.34 -9.22
CA PRO A 114 -16.39 13.91 -7.84
C PRO A 114 -17.87 14.07 -7.48
N PHE A 115 -18.40 13.12 -6.73
CA PHE A 115 -19.77 13.19 -6.21
C PHE A 115 -19.94 14.52 -5.45
N GLN A 116 -20.79 15.41 -5.97
CA GLN A 116 -21.27 16.58 -5.26
C GLN A 116 -22.56 16.19 -4.54
N PRO A 117 -22.59 16.15 -3.19
CA PRO A 117 -23.86 15.99 -2.49
C PRO A 117 -24.78 17.16 -2.86
N PRO A 118 -26.10 16.92 -2.99
CA PRO A 118 -27.05 18.01 -3.26
C PRO A 118 -26.96 19.05 -2.15
N ALA A 119 -26.93 20.33 -2.52
CA ALA A 119 -26.96 21.42 -1.55
C ALA A 119 -28.28 21.33 -0.76
N GLY A 120 -28.20 21.13 0.56
CA GLY A 120 -29.35 21.18 1.46
C GLY A 120 -29.79 19.87 2.11
N GLN A 121 -28.88 18.95 2.45
CA GLN A 121 -29.16 17.97 3.51
C GLN A 121 -28.08 17.99 4.58
N GLU A 122 -28.11 19.03 5.42
CA GLU A 122 -27.87 18.81 6.84
C GLU A 122 -28.98 17.88 7.34
N SER A 123 -28.73 16.58 7.33
CA SER A 123 -29.56 15.66 8.12
C SER A 123 -28.87 15.50 9.47
N SER A 124 -29.34 16.30 10.40
CA SER A 124 -29.20 16.08 11.84
C SER A 124 -29.42 14.61 12.18
N LYS A 125 -28.46 14.02 12.91
CA LYS A 125 -28.71 12.95 13.87
C LYS A 125 -27.62 12.91 14.94
#